data_AF-A0A351QU41-F1
#
_entry.id   AF-A0A351QU41-F1
#
_cell.length_a   1.000
_cell.length_b   1.000
_cell.length_c   1.000
_cell.angle_alpha   90.00
_cell.angle_beta   90.00
_cell.angle_gamma   90.00
#
_symmetry.space_group_name_H-M   'P 1'
#
loop_
_entity.id
_entity.type
_entity.pdbx_description
1 polymer ?
#
loop_
_entity_poly.entity_id
_entity_poly.type
_entity_poly.pdbx_seq_one_letter_code
_entity_poly.pdbx_strand_id
1 'polypeptide(L)'
;MQVIKSKDNNTLKEIKKLKEKKYRVENKKFIVEGFRFLEEGFKSDFIIDKLFIKESSVDKFKEKFSFYINKYEEKLFIINDSLFKNISGTENSQGVLAVLQMKEENFNKEDGLYILADKIQDPGNLGTIIRTAHSAGCRGVILSKDTVDLYNEKTLRATMGSIFNIPIIHDENLVFTKRLISEGYNLVCSSLDTEKNFYEVNLVDNAIKYSEAFDTVVITKIIYDTYFKVIVEDSGMGIAKEYIPRLFERFYRVDKARSRAKGGTGLGLAIVKHIIIGFNGSIDVESTLGVGTKFIITIPYHIEK
;
A
#
# COMPACT_ATOMS: atom_id res chain seq x y z
N MET A 1 -32.49 17.34 6.43
CA MET A 1 -32.19 16.36 7.51
C MET A 1 -33.44 15.57 7.86
N GLN A 2 -33.36 14.27 8.14
CA GLN A 2 -34.50 13.43 8.54
C GLN A 2 -34.24 12.77 9.90
N VAL A 3 -35.27 12.59 10.74
CA VAL A 3 -35.12 11.95 12.06
C VAL A 3 -35.77 10.57 12.04
N ILE A 4 -35.00 9.53 12.37
CA ILE A 4 -35.48 8.15 12.46
C ILE A 4 -35.71 7.78 13.92
N LYS A 5 -36.97 7.53 14.28
CA LYS A 5 -37.38 7.15 15.65
C LYS A 5 -37.87 5.71 15.81
N SER A 6 -38.11 4.99 14.71
CA SER A 6 -38.66 3.63 14.72
C SER A 6 -37.63 2.57 14.30
N LYS A 7 -37.63 1.43 15.00
CA LYS A 7 -36.84 0.24 14.66
C LYS A 7 -37.24 -0.38 13.32
N ASP A 8 -38.50 -0.18 12.91
CA ASP A 8 -39.07 -0.77 11.71
C ASP A 8 -38.80 0.01 10.42
N ASN A 9 -38.10 1.14 10.54
CA ASN A 9 -37.73 1.96 9.40
C ASN A 9 -36.92 1.14 8.37
N ASN A 10 -37.37 1.15 7.12
CA ASN A 10 -36.75 0.38 6.03
C ASN A 10 -35.27 0.71 5.83
N THR A 11 -34.89 1.98 5.99
CA THR A 11 -33.49 2.42 5.88
C THR A 11 -32.61 1.74 6.93
N LEU A 12 -33.08 1.56 8.17
CA LEU A 12 -32.32 0.84 9.20
C LEU A 12 -32.18 -0.65 8.88
N LYS A 13 -33.22 -1.27 8.30
CA LYS A 13 -33.18 -2.67 7.87
C LYS A 13 -32.17 -2.88 6.73
N GLU A 14 -32.10 -1.96 5.78
CA GLU A 14 -31.11 -1.95 4.69
C GLU A 14 -29.67 -1.88 5.22
N ILE A 15 -29.38 -0.94 6.14
CA ILE A 15 -28.04 -0.80 6.72
C ILE A 15 -27.60 -2.08 7.43
N LYS A 16 -28.51 -2.70 8.21
CA LYS A 16 -28.19 -3.96 8.90
C LYS A 16 -27.81 -5.07 7.92
N LYS A 17 -28.50 -5.17 6.78
CA LYS A 17 -28.18 -6.13 5.73
C LYS A 17 -26.77 -5.91 5.16
N LEU A 18 -26.34 -4.67 5.00
CA LEU A 18 -24.98 -4.35 4.51
C LEU A 18 -23.83 -4.82 5.44
N LYS A 19 -24.13 -5.35 6.63
CA LYS A 19 -23.13 -6.08 7.46
C LYS A 19 -22.74 -7.42 6.87
N GLU A 20 -23.57 -8.01 6.01
CA GLU A 20 -23.25 -9.26 5.32
C GLU A 20 -22.69 -9.01 3.91
N LYS A 21 -21.69 -9.79 3.50
CA LYS A 21 -21.02 -9.66 2.20
C LYS A 21 -21.98 -9.76 1.02
N LYS A 22 -22.95 -10.68 1.08
CA LYS A 22 -23.95 -10.89 0.02
C LYS A 22 -24.64 -9.58 -0.36
N TYR A 23 -25.18 -8.86 0.62
CA TYR A 23 -25.91 -7.63 0.37
C TYR A 23 -24.99 -6.48 -0.04
N ARG A 24 -23.74 -6.44 0.45
CA ARG A 24 -22.75 -5.45 -0.01
C ARG A 24 -22.47 -5.56 -1.50
N VAL A 25 -22.23 -6.79 -1.96
CA VAL A 25 -21.96 -7.08 -3.38
C VAL A 25 -23.19 -6.81 -4.23
N GLU A 26 -24.35 -7.33 -3.83
CA GLU A 26 -25.63 -7.14 -4.55
C GLU A 26 -25.99 -5.66 -4.72
N ASN A 27 -25.81 -4.86 -3.66
CA ASN A 27 -26.18 -3.45 -3.67
C ASN A 27 -25.03 -2.52 -4.10
N LYS A 28 -23.82 -3.06 -4.36
CA LYS A 28 -22.58 -2.30 -4.59
C LYS A 28 -22.37 -1.19 -3.56
N LYS A 29 -22.60 -1.50 -2.28
CA LYS A 29 -22.55 -0.52 -1.17
C LYS A 29 -21.83 -1.08 0.05
N PHE A 30 -21.18 -0.20 0.79
CA PHE A 30 -20.50 -0.56 2.03
C PHE A 30 -20.66 0.53 3.10
N ILE A 31 -20.37 0.15 4.34
CA ILE A 31 -20.53 1.02 5.51
C ILE A 31 -19.14 1.43 6.00
N VAL A 32 -19.00 2.71 6.34
CA VAL A 32 -17.88 3.18 7.17
C VAL A 32 -18.41 3.86 8.42
N GLU A 33 -17.68 3.72 9.52
CA GLU A 33 -18.04 4.28 10.82
C GLU A 33 -16.88 5.12 11.37
N GLY A 34 -17.20 6.28 11.95
CA GLY A 34 -16.25 7.14 12.63
C GLY A 34 -15.84 8.39 11.86
N PHE A 35 -15.42 9.41 12.61
CA PHE A 35 -15.14 10.75 12.08
C PHE A 35 -14.03 10.75 11.04
N ARG A 36 -12.98 9.93 11.21
CA ARG A 36 -11.87 9.86 10.27
C ARG A 36 -12.31 9.31 8.91
N PHE A 37 -13.01 8.18 8.90
CA PHE A 37 -13.51 7.59 7.67
C PHE A 37 -14.52 8.49 6.96
N LEU A 38 -15.36 9.18 7.72
CA LEU A 38 -16.30 10.13 7.17
C LEU A 38 -15.59 11.33 6.53
N GLU A 39 -14.53 11.83 7.18
CA GLU A 39 -13.70 12.91 6.65
C GLU A 39 -12.98 12.51 5.36
N GLU A 40 -12.38 11.32 5.30
CA GLU A 40 -11.77 10.78 4.08
C GLU A 40 -12.84 10.60 2.98
N GLY A 41 -14.00 10.04 3.32
CA GLY A 41 -15.11 9.88 2.39
C GLY A 41 -15.57 11.21 1.79
N PHE A 42 -15.65 12.28 2.58
CA PHE A 42 -16.01 13.61 2.08
C PHE A 42 -14.98 14.25 1.16
N LYS A 43 -13.69 13.96 1.37
CA LYS A 43 -12.58 14.47 0.56
C LYS A 43 -12.32 13.63 -0.70
N SER A 44 -12.75 12.38 -0.68
CA SER A 44 -12.65 11.47 -1.81
C SER A 44 -13.73 11.71 -2.86
N ASP A 45 -13.58 11.02 -3.98
CA ASP A 45 -14.53 10.89 -5.07
C ASP A 45 -15.55 9.75 -4.87
N PHE A 46 -15.55 9.07 -3.72
CA PHE A 46 -16.58 8.09 -3.40
C PHE A 46 -17.96 8.77 -3.27
N ILE A 47 -18.99 8.11 -3.81
CA ILE A 47 -20.36 8.58 -3.69
C ILE A 47 -20.93 8.16 -2.34
N ILE A 48 -21.18 9.15 -1.49
CA ILE A 48 -21.93 8.97 -0.24
C ILE A 48 -23.42 8.87 -0.56
N ASP A 49 -24.01 7.73 -0.24
CA ASP A 49 -25.43 7.41 -0.45
C ASP A 49 -26.29 7.95 0.69
N LYS A 50 -25.92 7.64 1.95
CA LYS A 50 -26.63 8.04 3.16
C LYS A 50 -25.66 8.32 4.31
N LEU A 51 -26.01 9.27 5.18
CA LEU A 51 -25.28 9.64 6.39
C LEU A 51 -26.17 9.45 7.61
N PHE A 52 -25.62 8.85 8.66
CA PHE A 52 -26.33 8.56 9.90
C PHE A 52 -25.56 9.14 11.08
N ILE A 53 -26.26 9.91 11.90
CA ILE A 53 -25.68 10.59 13.05
C ILE A 53 -26.48 10.21 14.28
N LYS A 54 -25.78 9.77 15.30
CA LYS A 54 -26.32 9.55 16.63
C LYS A 54 -26.74 10.89 17.23
N GLU A 55 -27.94 10.97 17.80
CA GLU A 55 -28.54 12.20 18.35
C GLU A 55 -27.58 12.96 19.29
N SER A 56 -26.94 12.26 20.24
CA SER A 56 -25.94 12.86 21.14
C SER A 56 -24.63 13.32 20.48
N SER A 57 -24.43 13.03 19.18
CA SER A 57 -23.21 13.38 18.42
C SER A 57 -23.46 14.45 17.35
N VAL A 58 -24.68 15.00 17.27
CA VAL A 58 -25.05 16.01 16.27
C VAL A 58 -24.21 17.28 16.40
N ASP A 59 -24.01 17.80 17.60
CA ASP A 59 -23.25 19.04 17.80
C ASP A 59 -21.78 18.88 17.38
N LYS A 60 -21.15 17.78 17.81
CA LYS A 60 -19.79 17.43 17.41
C LYS A 60 -19.65 17.22 15.89
N PHE A 61 -20.65 16.62 15.26
CA PHE A 61 -20.69 16.50 13.80
C PHE A 61 -20.77 17.87 13.12
N LYS A 62 -21.63 18.76 13.61
CA LYS A 62 -21.79 20.11 13.07
C LYS A 62 -20.53 20.95 13.22
N GLU A 63 -19.89 20.88 14.37
CA GLU A 63 -18.62 21.56 14.64
C GLU A 63 -17.53 21.14 13.64
N LYS A 64 -17.40 19.83 13.39
CA LYS A 64 -16.33 19.31 12.54
C LYS A 64 -16.62 19.41 11.03
N PHE A 65 -17.88 19.30 10.62
CA PHE A 65 -18.27 19.13 9.20
C PHE A 65 -19.28 20.16 8.71
N SER A 66 -19.35 21.34 9.32
CA SER A 66 -20.25 22.45 8.93
C SER A 66 -20.29 22.70 7.42
N PHE A 67 -19.13 22.70 6.76
CA PHE A 67 -18.99 22.89 5.31
C PHE A 67 -19.66 21.81 4.45
N TYR A 68 -19.86 20.60 4.98
CA TYR A 68 -20.44 19.47 4.24
C TYR A 68 -21.93 19.29 4.48
N ILE A 69 -22.51 19.91 5.51
CA ILE A 69 -23.91 19.70 5.91
C ILE A 69 -24.86 19.98 4.75
N ASN A 70 -24.76 21.17 4.16
CA ASN A 70 -25.67 21.61 3.10
C ASN A 70 -25.59 20.70 1.86
N LYS A 71 -24.39 20.17 1.57
CA LYS A 71 -24.17 19.24 0.43
C LYS A 71 -24.88 17.90 0.62
N TYR A 72 -25.05 17.45 1.87
CA TYR A 72 -25.58 16.12 2.18
C TYR A 72 -26.89 16.16 2.97
N GLU A 73 -27.56 17.30 3.04
CA GLU A 73 -28.72 17.52 3.92
C GLU A 73 -29.86 16.52 3.67
N GLU A 74 -30.14 16.22 2.39
CA GLU A 74 -31.17 15.26 1.97
C GLU A 74 -30.80 13.81 2.27
N LYS A 75 -29.49 13.53 2.41
CA LYS A 75 -28.93 12.21 2.68
C LYS A 75 -28.69 11.96 4.17
N LEU A 76 -28.95 12.95 5.02
CA LEU A 76 -28.57 12.95 6.41
C LEU A 76 -29.72 12.59 7.35
N PHE A 77 -29.49 11.56 8.15
CA PHE A 77 -30.44 10.96 9.08
C PHE A 77 -29.92 11.04 10.51
N ILE A 78 -30.71 11.62 11.40
CA ILE A 78 -30.47 11.62 12.84
C ILE A 78 -31.18 10.42 13.44
N ILE A 79 -30.46 9.62 14.21
CA ILE A 79 -30.96 8.41 14.85
C ILE A 79 -30.77 8.55 16.37
N ASN A 80 -31.77 8.19 17.16
CA ASN A 80 -31.61 8.15 18.61
C ASN A 80 -30.50 7.16 19.04
N ASP A 81 -29.91 7.39 20.22
CA ASP A 81 -28.76 6.62 20.70
C ASP A 81 -29.02 5.11 20.81
N SER A 82 -30.23 4.73 21.23
CA SER A 82 -30.60 3.31 21.39
C SER A 82 -30.70 2.57 20.05
N LEU A 83 -31.17 3.24 19.00
CA LEU A 83 -31.32 2.69 17.67
C LEU A 83 -29.97 2.61 16.95
N PHE A 84 -29.13 3.63 17.14
CA PHE A 84 -27.80 3.71 16.54
C PHE A 84 -26.92 2.51 16.94
N LYS A 85 -27.01 2.06 18.21
CA LYS A 85 -26.32 0.85 18.69
C LYS A 85 -26.60 -0.39 17.84
N ASN A 86 -27.78 -0.50 17.22
CA ASN A 86 -28.14 -1.66 16.40
C ASN A 86 -27.51 -1.66 15.01
N ILE A 87 -27.07 -0.50 14.52
CA ILE A 87 -26.43 -0.38 13.20
C ILE A 87 -24.91 -0.23 13.30
N SER A 88 -24.40 0.24 14.43
CA SER A 88 -22.96 0.35 14.66
C SER A 88 -22.27 -1.01 14.62
N GLY A 89 -21.05 -1.02 14.11
CA GLY A 89 -20.13 -2.16 14.11
C GLY A 89 -19.18 -2.20 15.31
N THR A 90 -19.26 -1.21 16.21
CA THR A 90 -18.32 -1.06 17.32
C THR A 90 -19.02 -0.84 18.65
N GLU A 91 -18.43 -1.35 19.74
CA GLU A 91 -18.95 -1.14 21.09
C GLU A 91 -18.84 0.33 21.51
N ASN A 92 -17.75 1.00 21.14
CA ASN A 92 -17.45 2.40 21.45
C ASN A 92 -17.64 3.29 20.22
N SER A 93 -18.86 3.31 19.68
CA SER A 93 -19.16 4.08 18.48
C SER A 93 -18.92 5.58 18.66
N GLN A 94 -18.29 6.18 17.66
CA GLN A 94 -18.11 7.64 17.56
C GLN A 94 -19.41 8.37 17.16
N GLY A 95 -20.50 7.63 16.88
CA GLY A 95 -21.82 8.20 16.62
C GLY A 95 -22.03 8.75 15.21
N VAL A 96 -21.15 8.41 14.26
CA VAL A 96 -21.28 8.78 12.85
C VAL A 96 -21.03 7.58 11.95
N LEU A 97 -21.89 7.38 10.96
CA LEU A 97 -21.83 6.27 10.02
C LEU A 97 -22.25 6.75 8.63
N ALA A 98 -21.58 6.27 7.60
CA ALA A 98 -21.93 6.55 6.21
C ALA A 98 -22.07 5.26 5.40
N VAL A 99 -23.02 5.28 4.46
CA VAL A 99 -23.13 4.27 3.41
C VAL A 99 -22.56 4.87 2.14
N LEU A 100 -21.57 4.21 1.56
CA LEU A 100 -20.89 4.63 0.35
C LEU A 100 -21.10 3.60 -0.76
N GLN A 101 -21.11 4.06 -2.00
CA GLN A 101 -21.11 3.19 -3.17
C GLN A 101 -19.70 2.64 -3.40
N MET A 102 -19.60 1.35 -3.69
CA MET A 102 -18.36 0.74 -4.15
C MET A 102 -17.99 1.34 -5.51
N LYS A 103 -16.70 1.48 -5.77
CA LYS A 103 -16.21 1.92 -7.06
C LYS A 103 -16.04 0.73 -8.00
N GLU A 104 -16.50 0.90 -9.22
CA GLU A 104 -16.05 0.10 -10.36
C GLU A 104 -14.98 0.90 -11.07
N GLU A 105 -13.73 0.61 -10.75
CA GLU A 105 -12.59 1.31 -11.35
C GLU A 105 -12.41 0.83 -12.79
N ASN A 106 -12.80 1.66 -13.77
CA ASN A 106 -12.41 1.49 -15.17
C ASN A 106 -10.96 1.95 -15.31
N PHE A 107 -10.04 1.06 -14.99
CA PHE A 107 -8.62 1.42 -14.97
C PHE A 107 -8.07 1.56 -16.39
N ASN A 108 -7.76 2.81 -16.75
CA ASN A 108 -6.90 3.13 -17.88
C ASN A 108 -5.45 2.95 -17.44
N LYS A 109 -4.62 2.41 -18.34
CA LYS A 109 -3.21 2.10 -18.10
C LYS A 109 -2.48 3.32 -17.53
N GLU A 110 -1.83 3.15 -16.39
CA GLU A 110 -0.85 4.09 -15.85
C GLU A 110 0.45 3.39 -15.50
N ASP A 111 1.57 3.93 -15.99
CA ASP A 111 2.90 3.46 -15.63
C ASP A 111 3.13 3.62 -14.12
N GLY A 112 3.63 2.55 -13.49
CA GLY A 112 3.96 2.54 -12.07
C GLY A 112 3.90 1.16 -11.43
N LEU A 113 3.92 1.14 -10.10
CA LEU A 113 3.92 -0.09 -9.31
C LEU A 113 2.50 -0.47 -8.90
N TYR A 114 2.12 -1.73 -9.17
CA TYR A 114 0.89 -2.32 -8.66
C TYR A 114 1.25 -3.44 -7.68
N ILE A 115 0.43 -3.61 -6.63
CA ILE A 115 0.59 -4.69 -5.67
C ILE A 115 -0.51 -5.72 -5.89
N LEU A 116 -0.15 -6.94 -6.25
CA LEU A 116 -1.08 -8.07 -6.29
C LEU A 116 -1.13 -8.75 -4.92
N ALA A 117 -2.26 -8.62 -4.25
CA ALA A 117 -2.57 -9.36 -3.03
C ALA A 117 -3.30 -10.66 -3.41
N ASP A 118 -2.54 -11.76 -3.47
CA ASP A 118 -3.08 -13.07 -3.84
C ASP A 118 -3.61 -13.83 -2.61
N LYS A 119 -4.91 -14.11 -2.58
CA LYS A 119 -5.59 -14.96 -1.57
C LYS A 119 -5.34 -14.54 -0.11
N ILE A 120 -5.16 -13.25 0.16
CA ILE A 120 -4.92 -12.76 1.53
C ILE A 120 -6.19 -12.91 2.37
N GLN A 121 -6.17 -13.81 3.35
CA GLN A 121 -7.35 -14.13 4.19
C GLN A 121 -7.50 -13.24 5.43
N ASP A 122 -6.41 -12.66 5.93
CA ASP A 122 -6.43 -11.88 7.16
C ASP A 122 -6.76 -10.39 6.88
N PRO A 123 -7.81 -9.82 7.51
CA PRO A 123 -8.16 -8.41 7.37
C PRO A 123 -7.04 -7.43 7.73
N GLY A 124 -6.23 -7.75 8.75
CA GLY A 124 -5.13 -6.92 9.22
C GLY A 124 -3.99 -6.84 8.22
N ASN A 125 -3.61 -7.99 7.67
CA ASN A 125 -2.61 -8.12 6.61
C ASN A 125 -3.04 -7.37 5.36
N LEU A 126 -4.27 -7.57 4.89
CA LEU A 126 -4.77 -6.84 3.72
C LEU A 126 -4.79 -5.32 3.98
N GLY A 127 -5.28 -4.89 5.14
CA GLY A 127 -5.27 -3.48 5.51
C GLY A 127 -3.86 -2.88 5.55
N THR A 128 -2.88 -3.65 6.05
CA THR A 128 -1.46 -3.24 6.08
C THR A 128 -0.87 -3.14 4.68
N ILE A 129 -1.15 -4.10 3.80
CA ILE A 129 -0.73 -4.06 2.39
C ILE A 129 -1.26 -2.80 1.72
N ILE A 130 -2.55 -2.48 1.87
CA ILE A 130 -3.17 -1.30 1.27
C ILE A 130 -2.53 -0.01 1.80
N ARG A 131 -2.28 0.08 3.12
CA ARG A 131 -1.61 1.23 3.73
C ARG A 131 -0.18 1.42 3.21
N THR A 132 0.57 0.33 3.11
CA THR A 132 1.94 0.34 2.60
C THR A 132 1.96 0.73 1.13
N ALA A 133 1.07 0.16 0.31
CA ALA A 133 0.96 0.47 -1.11
C ALA A 133 0.64 1.96 -1.33
N HIS A 134 -0.34 2.50 -0.61
CA HIS A 134 -0.68 3.92 -0.65
C HIS A 134 0.52 4.80 -0.26
N SER A 135 1.18 4.49 0.86
CA SER A 135 2.33 5.27 1.35
C SER A 135 3.54 5.19 0.42
N ALA A 136 3.71 4.08 -0.30
CA ALA A 136 4.77 3.86 -1.27
C ALA A 136 4.49 4.50 -2.64
N GLY A 137 3.30 5.11 -2.84
CA GLY A 137 2.91 5.69 -4.12
C GLY A 137 2.60 4.66 -5.20
N CYS A 138 2.11 3.47 -4.82
CA CYS A 138 1.64 2.48 -5.78
C CYS A 138 0.41 3.00 -6.54
N ARG A 139 0.26 2.59 -7.80
CA ARG A 139 -0.85 2.96 -8.67
C ARG A 139 -2.16 2.25 -8.31
N GLY A 140 -2.06 1.07 -7.70
CA GLY A 140 -3.23 0.34 -7.23
C GLY A 140 -2.86 -0.94 -6.50
N VAL A 141 -3.85 -1.48 -5.80
CA VAL A 141 -3.78 -2.82 -5.21
C VAL A 141 -4.77 -3.72 -5.93
N ILE A 142 -4.28 -4.82 -6.48
CA ILE A 142 -5.06 -5.83 -7.18
C ILE A 142 -5.37 -6.94 -6.18
N LEU A 143 -6.65 -7.27 -6.01
CA LEU A 143 -7.12 -8.33 -5.13
C LEU A 143 -7.52 -9.54 -5.98
N SER A 144 -6.84 -10.67 -5.79
CA SER A 144 -7.21 -11.91 -6.48
C SER A 144 -8.43 -12.56 -5.84
N LYS A 145 -8.95 -13.60 -6.49
CA LYS A 145 -10.00 -14.46 -5.94
C LYS A 145 -9.61 -15.01 -4.57
N ASP A 146 -10.63 -15.25 -3.75
CA ASP A 146 -10.52 -15.74 -2.37
C ASP A 146 -9.83 -14.77 -1.40
N THR A 147 -9.42 -13.56 -1.81
CA THR A 147 -8.99 -12.52 -0.87
C THR A 147 -10.13 -12.10 0.06
N VAL A 148 -9.80 -11.81 1.32
CA VAL A 148 -10.74 -11.36 2.34
C VAL A 148 -11.54 -10.15 1.87
N ASP A 149 -12.81 -10.09 2.28
CA ASP A 149 -13.69 -9.00 1.87
C ASP A 149 -13.14 -7.63 2.33
N LEU A 150 -12.76 -6.81 1.34
CA LEU A 150 -12.24 -5.46 1.55
C LEU A 150 -13.21 -4.58 2.34
N TYR A 151 -14.51 -4.72 2.07
CA TYR A 151 -15.55 -3.83 2.54
C TYR A 151 -16.21 -4.29 3.85
N ASN A 152 -15.67 -5.33 4.49
CA ASN A 152 -16.08 -5.67 5.85
C ASN A 152 -15.47 -4.69 6.87
N GLU A 153 -16.11 -4.56 8.04
CA GLU A 153 -15.73 -3.58 9.07
C GLU A 153 -14.31 -3.78 9.65
N LYS A 154 -13.81 -5.02 9.71
CA LYS A 154 -12.46 -5.31 10.22
C LYS A 154 -11.41 -4.86 9.20
N THR A 155 -11.58 -5.23 7.94
CA THR A 155 -10.66 -4.88 6.86
C THR A 155 -10.64 -3.37 6.64
N LEU A 156 -11.81 -2.72 6.54
CA LEU A 156 -11.89 -1.26 6.37
C LEU A 156 -11.15 -0.53 7.48
N ARG A 157 -11.35 -0.91 8.75
CA ARG A 157 -10.62 -0.33 9.89
C ARG A 157 -9.11 -0.52 9.77
N ALA A 158 -8.66 -1.70 9.35
CA ALA A 158 -7.25 -1.99 9.17
C ALA A 158 -6.58 -1.11 8.09
N THR A 159 -7.32 -0.63 7.09
CA THR A 159 -6.79 0.30 6.06
C THR A 159 -6.49 1.70 6.58
N MET A 160 -7.05 2.09 7.75
CA MET A 160 -6.95 3.43 8.32
C MET A 160 -7.33 4.58 7.35
N GLY A 161 -8.22 4.32 6.40
CA GLY A 161 -8.67 5.31 5.41
C GLY A 161 -7.86 5.32 4.10
N SER A 162 -6.82 4.48 3.97
CA SER A 162 -6.02 4.42 2.73
C SER A 162 -6.84 3.97 1.52
N ILE A 163 -7.93 3.22 1.74
CA ILE A 163 -8.87 2.80 0.68
C ILE A 163 -9.47 3.98 -0.12
N PHE A 164 -9.52 5.18 0.47
CA PHE A 164 -10.04 6.37 -0.20
C PHE A 164 -9.05 7.02 -1.16
N ASN A 165 -7.77 6.62 -1.09
CA ASN A 165 -6.66 7.34 -1.70
C ASN A 165 -5.82 6.45 -2.65
N ILE A 166 -6.06 5.13 -2.67
CA ILE A 166 -5.43 4.22 -3.63
C ILE A 166 -6.51 3.38 -4.32
N PRO A 167 -6.45 3.24 -5.66
CA PRO A 167 -7.37 2.37 -6.39
C PRO A 167 -7.23 0.91 -5.98
N ILE A 168 -8.38 0.25 -5.83
CA ILE A 168 -8.46 -1.18 -5.53
C ILE A 168 -9.15 -1.89 -6.69
N ILE A 169 -8.44 -2.85 -7.29
CA ILE A 169 -8.89 -3.59 -8.47
C ILE A 169 -9.24 -5.02 -8.04
N HIS A 170 -10.51 -5.41 -8.18
CA HIS A 170 -10.93 -6.80 -7.97
C HIS A 170 -10.69 -7.60 -9.25
N ASP A 171 -9.73 -8.52 -9.23
CA ASP A 171 -9.28 -9.28 -10.40
C ASP A 171 -9.40 -10.78 -10.17
N GLU A 172 -10.63 -11.26 -10.03
CA GLU A 172 -10.91 -12.66 -9.65
C GLU A 172 -10.33 -13.69 -10.63
N ASN A 173 -10.24 -13.35 -11.92
CA ASN A 173 -9.76 -14.24 -12.97
C ASN A 173 -8.36 -13.87 -13.50
N LEU A 174 -7.66 -12.96 -12.80
CA LEU A 174 -6.35 -12.43 -13.19
C LEU A 174 -6.32 -11.81 -14.60
N VAL A 175 -7.45 -11.32 -15.10
CA VAL A 175 -7.57 -10.74 -16.44
C VAL A 175 -6.80 -9.42 -16.50
N PHE A 176 -6.97 -8.56 -15.50
CA PHE A 176 -6.27 -7.29 -15.43
C PHE A 176 -4.76 -7.51 -15.25
N THR A 177 -4.38 -8.44 -14.38
CA THR A 177 -2.99 -8.83 -14.12
C THR A 177 -2.31 -9.36 -15.39
N LYS A 178 -2.95 -10.29 -16.12
CA LYS A 178 -2.43 -10.82 -17.38
C LYS A 178 -2.29 -9.74 -18.45
N ARG A 179 -3.23 -8.79 -18.49
CA ARG A 179 -3.15 -7.63 -19.39
C ARG A 179 -1.90 -6.79 -19.10
N LEU A 180 -1.64 -6.45 -17.83
CA LEU A 180 -0.41 -5.71 -17.46
C LEU A 180 0.86 -6.43 -17.93
N ILE A 181 0.94 -7.75 -17.73
CA ILE A 181 2.09 -8.55 -18.19
C ILE A 181 2.24 -8.47 -19.71
N SER A 182 1.14 -8.62 -20.47
CA SER A 182 1.17 -8.52 -21.94
C SER A 182 1.58 -7.13 -22.43
N GLU A 183 1.39 -6.10 -21.61
CA GLU A 183 1.76 -4.71 -21.89
C GLU A 183 3.18 -4.35 -21.43
N GLY A 184 3.97 -5.33 -20.97
CA GLY A 184 5.39 -5.18 -20.64
C GLY A 184 5.70 -4.98 -19.16
N TYR A 185 4.73 -5.16 -18.26
CA TYR A 185 5.01 -5.12 -16.82
C TYR A 185 5.73 -6.40 -16.39
N ASN A 186 6.77 -6.23 -15.56
CA ASN A 186 7.44 -7.35 -14.92
C ASN A 186 6.67 -7.79 -13.68
N LEU A 187 6.25 -9.05 -13.64
CA LEU A 187 5.69 -9.66 -12.43
C LEU A 187 6.82 -10.12 -11.51
N VAL A 188 6.90 -9.53 -10.32
CA VAL A 188 7.86 -9.92 -9.28
C VAL A 188 7.11 -10.55 -8.13
N CYS A 189 7.53 -11.74 -7.71
CA CYS A 189 6.91 -12.50 -6.62
C CYS A 189 7.92 -12.70 -5.49
N SER A 190 7.47 -12.55 -4.24
CA SER A 190 8.22 -12.99 -3.07
C SER A 190 7.95 -14.48 -2.83
N SER A 191 8.98 -15.31 -2.81
CA SER A 191 8.90 -16.73 -2.47
C SER A 191 10.00 -17.08 -1.48
N LEU A 192 9.76 -18.04 -0.58
CA LEU A 192 10.81 -18.63 0.25
C LEU A 192 11.72 -19.57 -0.57
N ASP A 193 11.21 -20.11 -1.67
CA ASP A 193 11.91 -21.05 -2.56
C ASP A 193 12.67 -20.35 -3.69
N THR A 194 12.98 -19.06 -3.54
CA THR A 194 13.75 -18.31 -4.53
C THR A 194 15.25 -18.42 -4.29
N GLU A 195 16.02 -18.60 -5.36
CA GLU A 195 17.49 -18.53 -5.31
C GLU A 195 18.00 -17.08 -5.32
N LYS A 196 17.15 -16.12 -5.73
CA LYS A 196 17.51 -14.70 -5.86
C LYS A 196 16.98 -13.91 -4.68
N ASN A 197 17.88 -13.25 -3.94
CA ASN A 197 17.48 -12.32 -2.89
C ASN A 197 17.08 -10.98 -3.48
N PHE A 198 16.04 -10.35 -2.94
CA PHE A 198 15.51 -9.10 -3.50
C PHE A 198 16.49 -7.91 -3.40
N TYR A 199 17.48 -7.94 -2.50
CA TYR A 199 18.54 -6.94 -2.42
C TYR A 199 19.64 -7.14 -3.48
N GLU A 200 19.84 -8.37 -3.97
CA GLU A 200 20.77 -8.66 -5.06
C GLU A 200 20.30 -7.99 -6.35
N VAL A 201 18.98 -7.98 -6.60
CA VAL A 201 18.38 -7.37 -7.80
C VAL A 201 18.81 -5.91 -7.95
N ASN A 202 18.72 -5.11 -6.89
CA ASN A 202 19.01 -3.67 -6.97
C ASN A 202 20.52 -3.37 -7.07
N LEU A 203 21.37 -4.14 -6.38
CA LEU A 203 22.82 -3.93 -6.44
C LEU A 203 23.38 -4.35 -7.79
N VAL A 204 22.91 -5.48 -8.33
CA VAL A 204 23.30 -5.96 -9.65
C VAL A 204 22.76 -5.05 -10.75
N ASP A 205 21.52 -4.56 -10.63
CA ASP A 205 20.97 -3.58 -11.57
C ASP A 205 21.79 -2.28 -11.60
N ASN A 206 22.25 -1.80 -10.43
CA ASN A 206 23.14 -0.64 -10.37
C ASN A 206 24.49 -0.95 -11.03
N ALA A 207 25.11 -2.09 -10.68
CA ALA A 207 26.38 -2.53 -11.25
C ALA A 207 26.31 -2.60 -12.79
N ILE A 208 25.28 -3.22 -13.36
CA ILE A 208 25.06 -3.31 -14.82
C ILE A 208 24.84 -1.91 -15.42
N LYS A 209 24.01 -1.08 -14.77
CA LYS A 209 23.66 0.25 -15.29
C LYS A 209 24.83 1.22 -15.39
N TYR A 210 25.80 1.11 -14.49
CA TYR A 210 26.99 1.96 -14.44
C TYR A 210 28.23 1.33 -15.08
N SER A 211 28.06 0.17 -15.71
CA SER A 211 29.03 -0.54 -16.54
C SER A 211 28.80 -0.28 -18.04
N GLU A 212 29.86 -0.24 -18.85
CA GLU A 212 29.85 -0.20 -20.31
C GLU A 212 30.02 -1.61 -20.92
N ALA A 213 29.99 -1.74 -22.25
CA ALA A 213 29.89 -3.04 -22.95
C ALA A 213 31.04 -4.04 -22.70
N PHE A 214 32.16 -3.58 -22.16
CA PHE A 214 33.33 -4.41 -21.82
C PHE A 214 33.57 -4.56 -20.31
N ASP A 215 32.72 -3.95 -19.49
CA ASP A 215 32.83 -4.03 -18.04
C ASP A 215 32.23 -5.33 -17.51
N THR A 216 32.80 -5.83 -16.42
CA THR A 216 32.39 -7.09 -15.80
C THR A 216 31.69 -6.79 -14.47
N VAL A 217 30.55 -7.47 -14.24
CA VAL A 217 29.87 -7.50 -12.94
C VAL A 217 30.04 -8.90 -12.35
N VAL A 218 30.64 -8.99 -11.17
CA VAL A 218 30.92 -10.23 -10.44
C VAL A 218 30.10 -10.25 -9.15
N ILE A 219 29.39 -11.35 -8.91
CA ILE A 219 28.66 -11.59 -7.66
C ILE A 219 29.33 -12.75 -6.95
N THR A 220 29.80 -12.51 -5.73
CA THR A 220 30.44 -13.54 -4.88
C THR A 220 29.66 -13.71 -3.60
N LYS A 221 29.25 -14.95 -3.28
CA LYS A 221 28.68 -15.31 -1.98
C LYS A 221 29.72 -16.10 -1.18
N ILE A 222 29.99 -15.66 0.04
CA ILE A 222 30.89 -16.34 0.98
C ILE A 222 30.10 -16.68 2.24
N ILE A 223 30.13 -17.94 2.66
CA ILE A 223 29.34 -18.43 3.79
C ILE A 223 30.29 -18.70 4.97
N TYR A 224 29.93 -18.22 6.16
CA TYR A 224 30.62 -18.45 7.43
C TYR A 224 29.63 -19.00 8.45
N ASP A 225 30.10 -19.61 9.54
CA ASP A 225 29.26 -20.32 10.50
C ASP A 225 28.05 -19.53 11.05
N THR A 226 28.20 -18.21 11.21
CA THR A 226 27.18 -17.33 11.83
C THR A 226 26.71 -16.19 10.94
N TYR A 227 27.22 -16.08 9.72
CA TYR A 227 26.88 -15.01 8.78
C TYR A 227 27.32 -15.35 7.36
N PHE A 228 26.70 -14.72 6.36
CA PHE A 228 27.19 -14.79 4.98
C PHE A 228 27.51 -13.40 4.46
N LYS A 229 28.42 -13.33 3.50
CA LYS A 229 28.74 -12.13 2.73
C LYS A 229 28.25 -12.27 1.30
N VAL A 230 27.64 -11.21 0.78
CA VAL A 230 27.34 -11.06 -0.65
C VAL A 230 28.13 -9.85 -1.15
N ILE A 231 29.02 -10.09 -2.12
CA ILE A 231 29.87 -9.07 -2.72
C ILE A 231 29.39 -8.87 -4.15
N VAL A 232 29.04 -7.63 -4.50
CA VAL A 232 28.71 -7.23 -5.88
C VAL A 232 29.78 -6.25 -6.34
N GLU A 233 30.60 -6.65 -7.29
CA GLU A 233 31.71 -5.88 -7.84
C GLU A 233 31.48 -5.59 -9.32
N ASP A 234 31.59 -4.33 -9.73
CA ASP A 234 31.63 -3.91 -11.12
C ASP A 234 32.98 -3.26 -11.45
N SER A 235 33.39 -3.37 -12.72
CA SER A 235 34.54 -2.65 -13.27
C SER A 235 34.16 -1.33 -13.95
N GLY A 236 32.99 -0.78 -13.62
CA GLY A 236 32.42 0.38 -14.29
C GLY A 236 33.07 1.70 -13.88
N MET A 237 32.34 2.80 -14.05
CA MET A 237 32.88 4.15 -13.87
C MET A 237 33.39 4.47 -12.45
N GLY A 238 33.00 3.68 -11.45
CA GLY A 238 33.32 3.93 -10.06
C GLY A 238 32.69 5.21 -9.48
N ILE A 239 32.89 5.42 -8.19
CA ILE A 239 32.30 6.52 -7.40
C ILE A 239 33.45 7.28 -6.73
N ALA A 240 33.48 8.60 -6.89
CA ALA A 240 34.48 9.43 -6.22
C ALA A 240 34.28 9.42 -4.69
N LYS A 241 35.38 9.45 -3.94
CA LYS A 241 35.38 9.28 -2.47
C LYS A 241 34.49 10.28 -1.73
N GLU A 242 34.35 11.50 -2.24
CA GLU A 242 33.50 12.55 -1.70
C GLU A 242 32.00 12.20 -1.69
N TYR A 243 31.56 11.29 -2.56
CA TYR A 243 30.16 10.88 -2.70
C TYR A 243 29.79 9.65 -1.89
N ILE A 244 30.78 8.82 -1.52
CA ILE A 244 30.58 7.57 -0.79
C ILE A 244 29.78 7.76 0.51
N PRO A 245 30.08 8.76 1.38
CA PRO A 245 29.34 8.93 2.65
C PRO A 245 27.85 9.18 2.47
N ARG A 246 27.46 9.73 1.31
CA ARG A 246 26.10 10.19 1.02
C ARG A 246 25.33 9.21 0.12
N LEU A 247 25.98 8.15 -0.34
CA LEU A 247 25.45 7.21 -1.32
C LEU A 247 24.13 6.53 -0.89
N PHE A 248 23.94 6.37 0.42
CA PHE A 248 22.76 5.76 1.02
C PHE A 248 21.70 6.78 1.48
N GLU A 249 21.91 8.08 1.23
CA GLU A 249 20.89 9.10 1.49
C GLU A 249 19.72 8.95 0.49
N ARG A 250 18.48 9.07 0.98
CA ARG A 250 17.30 9.01 0.11
C ARG A 250 17.32 10.16 -0.89
N PHE A 251 17.01 9.86 -2.14
CA PHE A 251 16.97 10.80 -3.27
C PHE A 251 18.34 11.38 -3.67
N TYR A 252 19.43 10.96 -3.01
CA TYR A 252 20.76 11.42 -3.35
C TYR A 252 21.25 10.77 -4.64
N ARG A 253 21.88 11.58 -5.50
CA ARG A 253 22.43 11.15 -6.79
C ARG A 253 23.75 11.86 -7.01
N VAL A 254 24.78 11.08 -7.35
CA VAL A 254 26.16 11.56 -7.54
C VAL A 254 26.26 12.54 -8.70
N ASP A 255 25.51 12.32 -9.79
CA ASP A 255 25.67 13.12 -11.00
C ASP A 255 24.33 13.48 -11.64
N LYS A 256 23.90 14.75 -11.51
CA LYS A 256 22.59 15.26 -11.98
C LYS A 256 22.47 15.36 -13.52
N ALA A 257 23.59 15.42 -14.24
CA ALA A 257 23.60 15.59 -15.70
C ALA A 257 23.43 14.25 -16.44
N ARG A 258 24.19 13.21 -16.05
CA ARG A 258 24.10 11.85 -16.63
C ARG A 258 22.89 11.05 -16.13
N SER A 259 22.46 11.31 -14.89
CA SER A 259 21.32 10.63 -14.27
C SER A 259 19.97 10.83 -14.97
N ARG A 260 19.79 11.92 -15.73
CA ARG A 260 18.56 12.17 -16.48
C ARG A 260 18.42 11.24 -17.70
N ALA A 261 19.52 10.77 -18.27
CA ALA A 261 19.52 9.87 -19.43
C ALA A 261 19.30 8.39 -19.05
N LYS A 262 19.82 7.94 -17.91
CA LYS A 262 19.72 6.53 -17.46
C LYS A 262 18.57 6.24 -16.45
N GLY A 263 17.76 7.24 -16.07
CA GLY A 263 16.61 7.08 -15.13
C GLY A 263 17.00 6.76 -13.67
N GLY A 264 16.04 6.70 -12.74
CA GLY A 264 16.22 6.28 -11.33
C GLY A 264 15.84 7.32 -10.27
N THR A 265 15.22 6.87 -9.16
CA THR A 265 14.64 7.72 -8.10
C THR A 265 15.63 8.14 -7.00
N GLY A 266 16.83 7.53 -6.95
CA GLY A 266 17.77 7.72 -5.83
C GLY A 266 17.32 7.05 -4.53
N LEU A 267 16.36 6.13 -4.58
CA LEU A 267 15.87 5.40 -3.40
C LEU A 267 16.51 4.02 -3.22
N GLY A 268 17.04 3.42 -4.30
CA GLY A 268 17.46 2.02 -4.31
C GLY A 268 18.44 1.65 -3.21
N LEU A 269 19.59 2.33 -3.15
CA LEU A 269 20.63 2.03 -2.15
C LEU A 269 20.18 2.34 -0.72
N ALA A 270 19.37 3.39 -0.52
CA ALA A 270 18.80 3.70 0.79
C ALA A 270 17.87 2.57 1.29
N ILE A 271 17.03 2.03 0.40
CA ILE A 271 16.16 0.88 0.70
C ILE A 271 16.99 -0.36 1.03
N VAL A 272 18.00 -0.67 0.19
CA VAL A 272 18.91 -1.80 0.39
C VAL A 272 19.59 -1.71 1.77
N LYS A 273 20.12 -0.54 2.14
CA LYS A 273 20.74 -0.33 3.46
C LYS A 273 19.76 -0.55 4.61
N HIS A 274 18.55 0.01 4.54
CA HIS A 274 17.55 -0.16 5.60
C HIS A 274 17.15 -1.62 5.80
N ILE A 275 17.03 -2.35 4.70
CA ILE A 275 16.70 -3.77 4.73
C ILE A 275 17.82 -4.56 5.39
N ILE A 276 19.06 -4.34 4.95
CA ILE A 276 20.24 -5.05 5.49
C ILE A 276 20.37 -4.79 6.99
N ILE A 277 20.18 -3.54 7.42
CA ILE A 277 20.12 -3.19 8.86
C ILE A 277 18.98 -3.94 9.56
N GLY A 278 17.82 -4.08 8.89
CA GLY A 278 16.68 -4.84 9.40
C GLY A 278 16.96 -6.34 9.62
N PHE A 279 17.92 -6.91 8.88
CA PHE A 279 18.45 -8.26 9.10
C PHE A 279 19.63 -8.29 10.08
N ASN A 280 19.85 -7.22 10.86
CA ASN A 280 21.02 -7.06 11.73
C ASN A 280 22.36 -7.13 10.98
N GLY A 281 22.35 -6.86 9.68
CA GLY A 281 23.52 -6.88 8.81
C GLY A 281 24.20 -5.53 8.60
N SER A 282 25.28 -5.54 7.84
CA SER A 282 26.03 -4.35 7.39
C SER A 282 26.14 -4.29 5.87
N ILE A 283 26.26 -3.07 5.35
CA ILE A 283 26.59 -2.82 3.95
C ILE A 283 27.75 -1.82 3.89
N ASP A 284 28.80 -2.22 3.19
CA ASP A 284 30.00 -1.43 2.95
C ASP A 284 30.18 -1.22 1.45
N VAL A 285 30.91 -0.15 1.10
CA VAL A 285 31.20 0.19 -0.29
C VAL A 285 32.66 0.59 -0.43
N GLU A 286 33.33 -0.05 -1.37
CA GLU A 286 34.69 0.26 -1.80
C GLU A 286 34.60 0.70 -3.26
N SER A 287 35.07 1.90 -3.59
CA SER A 287 35.04 2.35 -4.98
C SER A 287 36.18 3.30 -5.30
N THR A 288 36.69 3.16 -6.51
CA THR A 288 37.69 4.06 -7.09
C THR A 288 37.17 4.55 -8.44
N LEU A 289 37.16 5.87 -8.63
CA LEU A 289 36.71 6.49 -9.87
C LEU A 289 37.54 5.99 -11.06
N GLY A 290 36.87 5.52 -12.11
CA GLY A 290 37.46 4.95 -13.32
C GLY A 290 37.95 3.51 -13.20
N VAL A 291 37.73 2.86 -12.05
CA VAL A 291 38.15 1.46 -11.81
C VAL A 291 36.95 0.55 -11.54
N GLY A 292 35.98 1.02 -10.75
CA GLY A 292 34.80 0.23 -10.41
C GLY A 292 34.27 0.45 -9.00
N THR A 293 33.21 -0.26 -8.67
CA THR A 293 32.57 -0.24 -7.35
C THR A 293 32.35 -1.66 -6.83
N LYS A 294 32.65 -1.87 -5.54
CA LYS A 294 32.43 -3.10 -4.81
C LYS A 294 31.51 -2.81 -3.62
N PHE A 295 30.32 -3.39 -3.62
CA PHE A 295 29.43 -3.42 -2.47
C PHE A 295 29.59 -4.72 -1.72
N ILE A 296 29.71 -4.64 -0.39
CA ILE A 296 29.90 -5.79 0.49
C ILE A 296 28.75 -5.80 1.48
N ILE A 297 27.87 -6.78 1.37
CA ILE A 297 26.78 -7.02 2.32
C ILE A 297 27.21 -8.13 3.28
N THR A 298 27.01 -7.94 4.57
CA THR A 298 27.18 -8.98 5.60
C THR A 298 25.86 -9.19 6.32
N ILE A 299 25.32 -10.41 6.30
CA ILE A 299 24.06 -10.77 6.99
C ILE A 299 24.32 -11.89 7.99
N PRO A 300 24.05 -11.69 9.29
CA PRO A 300 24.04 -12.78 10.27
C PRO A 300 23.01 -13.84 9.88
N TYR A 301 23.36 -15.11 10.05
CA TYR A 301 22.40 -16.20 9.94
C TYR A 301 22.73 -17.27 10.98
N HIS A 302 21.70 -17.88 11.54
CA HIS A 302 21.84 -19.08 12.36
C HIS A 302 21.35 -20.27 11.54
N ILE A 303 22.24 -21.25 11.28
CA ILE A 303 21.78 -22.59 10.94
C ILE A 303 21.35 -23.21 12.26
N GLU A 304 20.04 -23.34 12.47
CA GLU A 304 19.57 -24.40 13.36
C GLU A 304 20.01 -25.72 12.73
N LYS A 305 20.92 -26.42 13.42
CA LYS A 305 21.34 -27.79 13.06
C LYS A 305 20.27 -28.78 13.49
#